data_AF-A0A7R9KA42-F1
#
_entry.id   AF-A0A7R9KA42-F1
#
_cell.length_a   1.000
_cell.length_b   1.000
_cell.length_c   1.000
_cell.angle_alpha   90.00
_cell.angle_beta   90.00
_cell.angle_gamma   90.00
#
_symmetry.space_group_name_H-M   'P 1'
#
loop_
_entity.id
_entity.type
_entity.pdbx_description
1 polymer ?
#
loop_
_entity_poly.entity_id
_entity_poly.type
_entity_poly.pdbx_seq_one_letter_code
_entity_poly.pdbx_strand_id
1 'polypeptide(L)'
;MGVCRLLLIISIGLTAIGIGFIYNKLTYVPPLPKLESTWWGPGQPHNVDKSIRPFKINVPKKELDDLNIQLQQVKLTPPLEGIGFQYGFNTDYLKKVVDFWRTKYN
;
A
#
# COMPACT_ATOMS: atom_id res chain seq x y z
N MET A 1 -17.17 -35.22 -56.55
CA MET A 1 -17.71 -35.44 -55.18
C MET A 1 -16.64 -35.55 -54.09
N GLY A 2 -15.42 -36.06 -54.37
CA GLY A 2 -14.37 -36.22 -53.34
C GLY A 2 -13.74 -34.92 -52.81
N VAL A 3 -13.54 -33.92 -53.67
CA VAL A 3 -12.82 -32.67 -53.31
C VAL A 3 -13.62 -31.77 -52.36
N CYS A 4 -14.92 -31.56 -52.60
CA CYS A 4 -15.76 -30.78 -51.67
C CYS A 4 -15.84 -31.42 -50.27
N ARG A 5 -15.89 -32.76 -50.19
CA ARG A 5 -15.91 -33.48 -48.91
C ARG A 5 -14.59 -33.29 -48.15
N LEU A 6 -13.46 -33.24 -48.85
CA LEU A 6 -12.15 -32.97 -48.27
C LEU A 6 -12.05 -31.53 -47.74
N LEU A 7 -12.52 -30.54 -48.52
CA LEU A 7 -12.53 -29.13 -48.10
C LEU A 7 -13.41 -28.88 -46.87
N LEU A 8 -14.57 -29.57 -46.78
CA LEU A 8 -15.44 -29.50 -45.60
C LEU A 8 -14.78 -30.06 -44.35
N ILE A 9 -14.06 -31.19 -44.46
CA ILE A 9 -13.34 -31.79 -43.33
C ILE A 9 -12.22 -30.85 -42.83
N ILE A 10 -11.48 -30.23 -43.75
CA ILE A 10 -10.41 -29.27 -43.40
C ILE A 10 -10.99 -28.03 -42.70
N SER A 11 -12.11 -27.50 -43.19
CA SER A 11 -12.77 -26.34 -42.59
C SER A 11 -13.23 -26.62 -41.16
N ILE A 12 -13.83 -27.79 -40.90
CA ILE A 12 -14.25 -28.22 -39.56
C ILE A 12 -13.04 -28.39 -38.63
N GLY A 13 -11.94 -28.94 -39.13
CA GLY A 13 -10.69 -29.05 -38.37
C GLY A 13 -10.16 -27.68 -37.94
N LEU A 14 -10.12 -26.71 -38.86
CA LEU A 14 -9.66 -25.36 -38.58
C LEU A 14 -10.56 -24.62 -37.58
N THR A 15 -11.87 -24.76 -37.71
CA THR A 15 -12.81 -24.14 -36.75
C THR A 15 -12.69 -24.77 -35.36
N ALA A 16 -12.55 -26.08 -35.26
CA ALA A 16 -12.34 -26.77 -33.97
C ALA A 16 -11.03 -26.33 -33.30
N ILE A 17 -9.94 -26.18 -34.06
CA ILE A 17 -8.66 -25.66 -33.55
C ILE A 17 -8.81 -24.21 -33.08
N GLY A 18 -9.50 -23.37 -33.86
CA GLY A 18 -9.76 -21.97 -33.50
C GLY A 18 -10.59 -21.83 -32.22
N ILE A 19 -11.66 -22.64 -32.09
CA ILE A 19 -12.48 -22.70 -30.88
C ILE A 19 -11.64 -23.17 -29.69
N GLY A 20 -10.80 -24.19 -29.87
CA GLY A 20 -9.91 -24.69 -28.83
C GLY A 20 -8.90 -23.63 -28.36
N PHE A 21 -8.34 -22.85 -29.28
CA PHE A 21 -7.43 -21.76 -28.96
C PHE A 21 -8.13 -20.61 -28.22
N ILE A 22 -9.33 -20.22 -28.65
CA ILE A 22 -10.15 -19.20 -28.00
C ILE A 22 -10.55 -19.66 -26.59
N TYR A 23 -10.99 -20.91 -26.44
CA TYR A 23 -11.32 -21.51 -25.16
C TYR A 23 -10.11 -21.51 -24.24
N ASN A 24 -8.95 -21.98 -24.71
CA ASN A 24 -7.71 -21.97 -23.93
C ASN A 24 -7.32 -20.54 -23.48
N LYS A 25 -7.42 -19.54 -24.36
CA LYS A 25 -7.12 -18.15 -24.04
C LYS A 25 -8.10 -17.55 -23.01
N LEU A 26 -9.40 -17.86 -23.11
CA LEU A 26 -10.44 -17.40 -22.19
C LEU A 26 -10.33 -18.07 -20.80
N THR A 27 -9.92 -19.34 -20.75
CA THR A 27 -9.83 -20.11 -19.50
C THR A 27 -8.40 -20.21 -18.94
N TYR A 28 -7.43 -19.55 -19.56
CA TYR A 28 -6.04 -19.57 -19.09
C TYR A 28 -5.93 -18.82 -17.76
N VAL A 29 -5.60 -19.56 -16.70
CA VAL A 29 -5.25 -18.98 -15.40
C VAL A 29 -3.73 -18.86 -15.34
N PRO A 30 -3.16 -17.65 -15.17
CA PRO A 30 -1.72 -17.49 -15.05
C PRO A 30 -1.20 -18.26 -13.82
N PRO A 31 0.04 -18.75 -13.86
CA PRO A 31 0.65 -19.35 -12.68
C PRO A 31 0.74 -18.30 -11.56
N LEU A 32 0.58 -18.75 -10.32
CA LEU A 32 0.75 -17.89 -9.16
C LEU A 32 2.14 -17.23 -9.19
N PRO A 33 2.25 -15.92 -8.91
CA PRO A 33 3.55 -15.27 -8.83
C PRO A 33 4.37 -15.94 -7.72
N LYS A 34 5.66 -16.13 -7.98
CA LYS A 34 6.59 -16.60 -6.94
C LYS A 34 6.81 -15.46 -5.96
N LEU A 35 6.27 -15.59 -4.76
CA LEU A 35 6.59 -14.71 -3.65
C LEU A 35 7.90 -15.19 -3.03
N GLU A 36 8.99 -14.48 -3.30
CA GLU A 36 10.26 -14.76 -2.67
C GLU A 36 10.20 -14.41 -1.19
N SER A 37 10.72 -15.29 -0.34
CA SER A 37 10.92 -14.98 1.07
C SER A 37 12.14 -14.09 1.24
N THR A 38 12.00 -12.80 0.93
CA THR A 38 13.06 -11.81 1.06
C THR A 38 13.38 -11.53 2.53
N TRP A 39 14.67 -11.45 2.85
CA TRP A 39 15.14 -11.12 4.19
C TRP A 39 15.34 -9.61 4.33
N TRP A 40 14.57 -8.99 5.23
CA TRP A 40 14.63 -7.54 5.53
C TRP A 40 15.36 -7.21 6.84
N GLY A 41 15.84 -8.24 7.53
CA GLY A 41 16.61 -8.09 8.76
C GLY A 41 18.04 -7.64 8.50
N PRO A 42 18.76 -7.18 9.54
CA PRO A 42 20.18 -6.91 9.41
C PRO A 42 20.96 -8.20 9.09
N GLY A 43 21.99 -8.08 8.24
CA GLY A 43 22.89 -9.19 7.91
C GLY A 43 22.28 -10.28 7.03
N GLN A 44 22.90 -11.47 7.06
CA GLN A 44 22.44 -12.61 6.29
C GLN A 44 21.26 -13.32 6.98
N PRO A 45 20.39 -14.02 6.22
CA PRO A 45 19.32 -14.82 6.80
C PRO A 45 19.86 -15.84 7.80
N HIS A 46 19.29 -15.86 9.00
CA HIS A 46 19.66 -16.77 10.08
C HIS A 46 18.40 -17.26 10.79
N ASN A 47 18.56 -18.20 11.72
CA ASN A 47 17.44 -18.72 12.48
C ASN A 47 16.93 -17.65 13.47
N VAL A 48 15.74 -17.11 13.21
CA VAL A 48 15.10 -16.11 14.07
C VAL A 48 14.17 -16.78 15.07
N ASP A 49 13.99 -16.10 16.20
CA ASP A 49 12.97 -16.48 17.16
C ASP A 49 11.56 -16.29 16.57
N LYS A 50 10.76 -17.36 16.58
CA LYS A 50 9.39 -17.40 16.07
C LYS A 50 8.33 -17.35 17.18
N SER A 51 8.74 -17.16 18.45
CA SER A 51 7.82 -17.07 19.57
C SER A 51 6.99 -15.78 19.53
N ILE A 52 5.74 -15.86 19.98
CA ILE A 52 4.85 -14.70 20.10
C ILE A 52 5.12 -14.05 21.46
N ARG A 53 5.51 -12.78 21.48
CA ARG A 53 5.90 -12.06 22.69
C ARG A 53 4.96 -10.88 22.96
N PRO A 54 4.51 -10.67 24.20
CA PRO A 54 3.75 -9.47 24.54
C PRO A 54 4.64 -8.24 24.38
N PHE A 55 4.08 -7.18 23.80
CA PHE A 55 4.74 -5.89 23.65
C PHE A 55 3.92 -4.83 24.36
N LYS A 56 4.58 -4.02 25.21
CA LYS A 56 3.98 -2.88 25.89
C LYS A 56 4.66 -1.61 25.40
N ILE A 57 3.87 -0.69 24.84
CA ILE A 57 4.36 0.64 24.49
C ILE A 57 4.75 1.35 25.79
N ASN A 58 5.98 1.84 25.84
CA ASN A 58 6.50 2.62 26.94
C ASN A 58 7.14 3.89 26.38
N VAL A 59 6.49 5.02 26.58
CA VAL A 59 7.01 6.33 26.18
C VAL A 59 7.66 6.96 27.42
N PRO A 60 9.00 7.11 27.45
CA PRO A 60 9.68 7.73 28.58
C PRO A 60 9.20 9.17 28.78
N LYS A 61 9.11 9.61 30.04
CA LYS A 61 8.72 10.99 30.37
C LYS A 61 9.57 12.04 29.66
N LYS A 62 10.88 11.76 29.50
CA LYS A 62 11.80 12.63 28.77
C LYS A 62 11.33 12.93 27.34
N GLU A 63 10.82 11.94 26.61
CA GLU A 63 10.33 12.13 25.24
C GLU A 63 9.09 13.05 25.21
N LEU A 64 8.23 12.95 26.24
CA LEU A 64 7.06 13.82 26.39
C LEU A 64 7.46 15.26 26.76
N ASP A 65 8.45 15.41 27.65
CA ASP A 65 9.00 16.70 28.03
C ASP A 65 9.67 17.39 26.82
N ASP A 66 10.48 16.65 26.04
CA ASP A 66 11.13 17.12 24.83
C ASP A 66 10.10 17.52 23.76
N LEU A 67 9.02 16.75 23.59
CA LEU A 67 7.90 17.10 22.72
C LEU A 67 7.22 18.42 23.15
N ASN A 68 6.96 18.59 24.45
CA ASN A 68 6.34 19.79 24.98
C ASN A 68 7.21 21.04 24.73
N ILE A 69 8.53 20.92 24.92
CA ILE A 69 9.48 22.01 24.61
C ILE A 69 9.42 22.36 23.11
N GLN A 70 9.43 21.37 22.23
CA GLN A 70 9.34 21.61 20.78
C GLN A 70 8.03 22.32 20.40
N LEU A 71 6.89 21.89 20.97
CA LEU A 71 5.59 22.50 20.72
C LEU A 71 5.51 23.95 21.22
N GLN A 72 6.23 24.31 22.29
CA GLN A 72 6.31 25.70 22.79
C GLN A 72 7.10 26.63 21.87
N GLN A 73 8.02 26.09 21.08
CA GLN A 73 8.94 26.85 20.24
C GLN A 73 8.47 26.98 18.78
N VAL A 74 7.29 26.46 18.45
CA VAL A 74 6.74 26.50 17.10
C VAL A 74 6.54 27.95 16.63
N LYS A 75 7.08 28.25 15.45
CA LYS A 75 6.87 29.52 14.75
C LYS A 75 5.93 29.28 13.56
N LEU A 76 4.77 29.94 13.57
CA LEU A 76 3.75 29.81 12.52
C LEU A 76 3.68 31.08 11.69
N THR A 77 3.69 30.92 10.37
CA THR A 77 3.47 32.03 9.42
C THR A 77 1.97 32.33 9.31
N PRO A 78 1.52 33.59 9.34
CA PRO A 78 0.11 33.93 9.14
C PRO A 78 -0.43 33.40 7.80
N PRO A 79 -1.67 32.88 7.74
CA PRO A 79 -2.25 32.39 6.49
C PRO A 79 -2.82 33.56 5.67
N LEU A 80 -3.15 33.29 4.40
CA LEU A 80 -3.96 34.23 3.62
C LEU A 80 -5.38 34.34 4.22
N GLU A 81 -5.98 35.51 4.12
CA GLU A 81 -7.31 35.77 4.67
C GLU A 81 -8.41 35.05 3.86
N GLY A 82 -9.40 34.49 4.54
CA GLY A 82 -10.61 33.94 3.89
C GLY A 82 -10.43 32.64 3.08
N ILE A 83 -9.21 32.12 2.91
CA ILE A 83 -8.95 30.93 2.07
C ILE A 83 -9.17 29.59 2.78
N GLY A 84 -9.36 29.60 4.10
CA GLY A 84 -9.43 28.36 4.89
C GLY A 84 -8.22 27.45 4.64
N PHE A 85 -8.46 26.25 4.12
CA PHE A 85 -7.46 25.20 3.83
C PHE A 85 -7.10 25.04 2.34
N GLN A 86 -7.50 25.96 1.47
CA GLN A 86 -7.32 25.81 0.02
C GLN A 86 -5.86 25.73 -0.44
N TYR A 87 -4.93 26.26 0.35
CA TYR A 87 -3.49 26.27 0.05
C TYR A 87 -2.69 25.37 1.02
N GLY A 88 -3.35 24.36 1.58
CA GLY A 88 -2.77 23.46 2.57
C GLY A 88 -3.22 23.80 3.98
N PHE A 89 -2.42 23.39 4.97
CA PHE A 89 -2.84 23.46 6.36
C PHE A 89 -2.90 24.91 6.86
N ASN A 90 -4.08 25.35 7.27
CA ASN A 90 -4.28 26.70 7.79
C ASN A 90 -3.57 26.89 9.14
N THR A 91 -2.71 27.89 9.26
CA THR A 91 -1.87 28.09 10.45
C THR A 91 -2.65 28.62 11.67
N ASP A 92 -3.78 29.30 11.48
CA ASP A 92 -4.68 29.65 12.59
C ASP A 92 -5.32 28.41 13.21
N TYR A 93 -5.66 27.42 12.38
CA TYR A 93 -6.13 26.13 12.87
C TYR A 93 -4.99 25.31 13.49
N LEU A 94 -3.79 25.32 12.90
CA LEU A 94 -2.64 24.60 13.42
C LEU A 94 -2.28 25.06 14.83
N LYS A 95 -2.39 26.36 15.10
CA LYS A 95 -2.21 26.92 16.44
C LYS A 95 -3.12 26.26 17.47
N LYS A 96 -4.40 26.03 17.13
CA LYS A 96 -5.37 25.34 18.01
C LYS A 96 -4.96 23.89 18.29
N VAL A 97 -4.43 23.20 17.28
CA VAL A 97 -3.94 21.82 17.43
C VAL A 97 -2.72 21.76 18.35
N VAL A 98 -1.74 22.65 18.12
CA VAL A 98 -0.54 22.77 18.97
C VAL A 98 -0.94 23.09 20.42
N ASP A 99 -1.86 24.02 20.62
CA ASP A 99 -2.36 24.37 21.95
C ASP A 99 -3.06 23.19 22.64
N PHE A 100 -3.87 22.41 21.91
CA PHE A 100 -4.50 21.21 22.44
C PHE A 100 -3.46 20.16 22.87
N TRP A 101 -2.49 19.86 22.01
CA TRP A 101 -1.44 18.90 22.30
C TRP A 101 -0.60 19.29 23.51
N ARG A 102 -0.33 20.59 23.67
CA ARG A 102 0.47 21.12 24.77
C ARG A 102 -0.26 21.13 26.12
N THR A 103 -1.58 21.31 26.11
CA THR A 103 -2.31 21.68 27.34
C THR A 103 -3.43 20.73 27.74
N LYS A 104 -3.91 19.87 26.83
CA LYS A 104 -5.08 19.02 27.05
C LYS A 104 -4.84 17.54 26.75
N TYR A 105 -3.89 17.23 25.89
CA TYR A 105 -3.52 15.85 25.60
C TYR A 105 -2.56 15.31 26.67
N ASN A 106 -2.82 14.09 27.14
CA ASN A 106 -2.02 13.38 28.15
C ASN A 106 -1.62 12.01 27.62
#